data_AF-A0A9W9T8L7-F1
#
_entry.id   AF-A0A9W9T8L7-F1
#
_cell.length_a   1.000
_cell.length_b   1.000
_cell.length_c   1.000
_cell.angle_alpha   90.00
_cell.angle_beta   90.00
_cell.angle_gamma   90.00
#
_symmetry.space_group_name_H-M   'P 1'
#
loop_
_entity.id
_entity.type
_entity.pdbx_description
1 polymer ?
#
loop_
_entity_poly.entity_id
_entity_poly.type
_entity_poly.pdbx_seq_one_letter_code
_entity_poly.pdbx_strand_id
1 'polypeptide(L)'
;MLVLIPTADDTFPMAETSLALRRSYAQLFAQAALTAVETETDDLSPALKTNVFEAESCRTRNGLHPQVPTQLHPVLALVVLSIYEYCQRGNTSRMRARGNQAITTAMDISLHRLDSTTTDYSEAQRRAWWMTNIERVDETVILSDFSTRIRKLDSNLVSLIVEADRHLLTTFDEEPEASVAQNMWMISRMFIHAARTRLHRFRAFMDIPLFLDKYCDLAAINSVDFPHQTSPPKWVTDCEISFPFTEQESSIICLKSSLVVTTIYRNLPYPNLLGSAPSSTSTAYPKTIPYFACSGMQSCYALLMLLHRLRASIATDRLADCYHLFNNPTPASEISDAERLREELRHGVEILGRSLKSDVIFEGVGEFSGTYSREGHLVTFSGKLIGRADNITPRFSCA
;
A
#
# COMPACT_ATOMS: atom_id res chain seq x y z
N MET A 1 12.83 8.85 10.75
CA MET A 1 11.87 8.99 9.63
C MET A 1 11.57 10.45 9.30
N LEU A 2 10.96 11.22 10.20
CA LEU A 2 10.55 12.61 9.89
C LEU A 2 11.70 13.60 9.69
N VAL A 3 12.89 13.31 10.21
CA VAL A 3 14.10 14.15 10.06
C VAL A 3 14.54 14.28 8.59
N LEU A 4 14.12 13.37 7.72
CA LEU A 4 14.34 13.49 6.27
C LEU A 4 13.42 14.53 5.60
N ILE A 5 12.41 15.04 6.30
CA ILE A 5 11.58 16.14 5.83
C ILE A 5 12.37 17.43 6.11
N PRO A 6 12.69 18.24 5.09
CA PRO A 6 13.43 19.48 5.31
C PRO A 6 12.60 20.46 6.13
N THR A 7 13.27 21.36 6.85
CA THR A 7 12.59 22.44 7.56
C THR A 7 12.27 23.57 6.59
N ALA A 8 11.31 24.43 6.95
CA ALA A 8 10.94 25.59 6.14
C ALA A 8 12.12 26.56 5.91
N ASP A 9 13.06 26.60 6.86
CA ASP A 9 14.25 27.47 6.81
C ASP A 9 15.39 26.92 5.93
N ASP A 10 15.26 25.68 5.43
CA ASP A 10 16.28 25.09 4.57
C ASP A 10 16.20 25.73 3.17
N THR A 11 17.26 26.45 2.79
CA THR A 11 17.33 27.19 1.52
C THR A 11 17.69 26.28 0.35
N PHE A 12 18.46 25.21 0.59
CA PHE A 12 18.83 24.21 -0.42
C PHE A 12 18.57 22.78 0.07
N PRO A 13 17.30 22.45 0.35
CA PRO A 13 16.94 21.20 0.97
C PRO A 13 17.27 19.97 0.13
N MET A 14 17.30 20.08 -1.19
CA MET A 14 17.72 18.97 -2.06
C MET A 14 19.23 18.91 -2.31
N ALA A 15 20.03 19.80 -1.71
CA ALA A 15 21.48 19.70 -1.78
C ALA A 15 21.97 18.41 -1.12
N GLU A 16 22.97 17.78 -1.73
CA GLU A 16 23.55 16.53 -1.24
C GLU A 16 24.05 16.65 0.20
N THR A 17 24.59 17.82 0.57
CA THR A 17 25.03 18.14 1.94
C THR A 17 23.88 18.20 2.94
N SER A 18 22.76 18.87 2.60
CA SER A 18 21.56 18.94 3.45
C SER A 18 20.89 17.57 3.60
N LEU A 19 20.89 16.74 2.56
CA LEU A 19 20.43 15.36 2.61
C LEU A 19 21.33 14.49 3.49
N ALA A 20 22.64 14.59 3.34
CA ALA A 20 23.62 13.84 4.13
C ALA A 20 23.49 14.16 5.62
N LEU A 21 23.32 15.43 5.97
CA LEU A 21 23.12 15.87 7.35
C LEU A 21 21.83 15.32 7.97
N ARG A 22 20.71 15.39 7.25
CA ARG A 22 19.44 14.82 7.74
C ARG A 22 19.51 13.31 7.89
N ARG A 23 20.24 12.63 7.00
CA ARG A 23 20.52 11.19 7.12
C ARG A 23 21.36 10.87 8.36
N SER A 24 22.39 11.66 8.68
CA SER A 24 23.21 11.44 9.88
C SER A 24 22.41 11.62 11.17
N TYR A 25 21.56 12.65 11.27
CA TYR A 25 20.68 12.82 12.43
C TYR A 25 19.68 11.67 12.57
N ALA A 26 19.05 11.26 11.47
CA ALA A 26 18.13 10.13 11.49
C ALA A 26 18.81 8.82 11.92
N GLN A 27 20.07 8.61 11.55
CA GLN A 27 20.87 7.48 12.04
C GLN A 27 21.16 7.57 13.53
N LEU A 28 21.49 8.75 14.05
CA LEU A 28 21.69 8.97 15.49
C LEU A 28 20.41 8.62 16.28
N PHE A 29 19.24 9.07 15.81
CA PHE A 29 17.97 8.73 16.45
C PHE A 29 17.64 7.24 16.35
N ALA A 30 17.92 6.59 15.22
CA ALA A 30 17.70 5.16 15.07
C ALA A 30 18.60 4.35 16.01
N GLN A 31 19.86 4.76 16.19
CA GLN A 31 20.79 4.11 17.12
C GLN A 31 20.35 4.30 18.57
N ALA A 32 19.94 5.51 18.96
CA ALA A 32 19.42 5.79 20.29
C ALA A 32 18.15 4.97 20.59
N ALA A 33 17.23 4.89 19.62
CA ALA A 33 16.01 4.08 19.74
C ALA A 33 16.34 2.59 19.88
N LEU A 34 17.32 2.07 19.14
CA LEU A 34 17.74 0.67 19.24
C LEU A 34 18.32 0.35 20.63
N THR A 35 19.20 1.21 21.16
CA THR A 35 19.76 1.03 22.51
C THR A 35 18.68 1.11 23.59
N ALA A 36 17.70 2.00 23.42
CA ALA A 36 16.55 2.07 24.31
C ALA A 36 15.71 0.78 24.27
N VAL A 37 15.44 0.23 23.07
CA VAL A 37 14.72 -1.04 22.91
C VAL A 37 15.42 -2.19 23.62
N GLU A 38 16.75 -2.29 23.49
CA GLU A 38 17.54 -3.33 24.15
C GLU A 38 17.38 -3.24 25.68
N THR A 39 17.48 -2.03 26.23
CA THR A 39 17.29 -1.78 27.67
C THR A 39 15.87 -2.10 28.13
N GLU A 40 14.85 -1.67 27.37
CA GLU A 40 13.44 -1.91 27.71
C GLU A 40 13.03 -3.39 27.58
N THR A 41 13.64 -4.13 26.66
CA THR A 41 13.36 -5.56 26.47
C THR A 41 13.97 -6.40 27.59
N ASP A 42 15.16 -6.03 28.08
CA ASP A 42 15.77 -6.64 29.25
C ASP A 42 14.91 -6.41 30.51
N ASP A 43 14.34 -5.21 30.67
CA ASP A 43 13.42 -4.84 31.76
C ASP A 43 12.07 -5.59 31.69
N LEU A 44 11.62 -6.03 30.51
CA LEU A 44 10.37 -6.79 30.32
C LEU A 44 10.46 -8.25 30.80
N SER A 45 11.65 -8.85 30.70
CA SER A 45 11.91 -10.25 31.10
C SER A 45 11.53 -10.60 32.55
N PRO A 46 11.75 -9.73 33.56
CA PRO A 46 11.25 -9.95 34.92
C PRO A 46 9.76 -9.64 35.11
N ALA A 47 9.20 -8.65 34.40
CA ALA A 47 7.78 -8.24 34.54
C ALA A 47 6.78 -9.28 34.00
N LEU A 48 7.20 -10.05 32.99
CA LEU A 48 6.42 -11.14 32.39
C LEU A 48 6.02 -12.25 33.39
N LYS A 49 6.76 -12.39 34.49
CA LYS A 49 6.55 -13.44 35.51
C LYS A 49 5.36 -13.17 36.43
N THR A 50 4.90 -11.92 36.51
CA THR A 50 3.88 -11.52 37.47
C THR A 50 2.47 -11.53 36.87
N ASN A 51 2.31 -11.68 35.54
CA ASN A 51 1.01 -11.72 34.85
C ASN A 51 0.06 -10.56 35.18
N VAL A 52 0.58 -9.41 35.60
CA VAL A 52 -0.25 -8.24 35.83
C VAL A 52 0.17 -7.12 34.90
N PHE A 53 -0.75 -6.72 34.01
CA PHE A 53 -0.75 -5.39 33.39
C PHE A 53 -1.13 -4.37 34.48
N GLU A 54 -0.40 -4.36 35.60
CA GLU A 54 -0.70 -3.48 36.71
C GLU A 54 -0.14 -2.10 36.40
N ALA A 55 -0.96 -1.10 36.66
CA ALA A 55 -0.59 0.30 36.67
C ALA A 55 0.39 0.55 37.82
N GLU A 56 1.64 0.10 37.71
CA GLU A 56 2.64 0.41 38.72
C GLU A 56 3.30 1.76 38.45
N SER A 57 3.00 2.66 39.38
CA SER A 57 3.51 4.01 39.50
C SER A 57 5.03 4.06 39.68
N CYS A 58 5.60 5.21 39.29
CA CYS A 58 6.87 5.75 39.79
C CYS A 58 8.14 5.27 39.09
N ARG A 59 8.28 5.63 37.81
CA ARG A 59 9.30 6.60 37.38
C ARG A 59 8.66 7.50 36.33
N THR A 60 8.98 8.78 36.35
CA THR A 60 8.66 9.78 35.31
C THR A 60 9.24 9.39 33.96
N ARG A 61 8.78 8.29 33.34
CA ARG A 61 8.89 8.07 31.90
C ARG A 61 7.66 8.74 31.31
N ASN A 62 7.86 9.83 30.58
CA ASN A 62 6.83 10.42 29.74
C ASN A 62 6.35 9.34 28.77
N GLY A 63 5.25 8.67 29.10
CA GLY A 63 4.65 7.67 28.22
C GLY A 63 4.31 8.29 26.88
N LEU A 64 4.37 7.51 25.79
CA LEU A 64 4.04 8.02 24.46
C LEU A 64 2.60 8.57 24.42
N HIS A 65 1.69 7.90 25.12
CA HIS A 65 0.29 8.27 25.22
C HIS A 65 -0.36 7.59 26.44
N PRO A 66 -1.32 8.23 27.14
CA PRO A 66 -1.98 7.63 28.32
C PRO A 66 -2.64 6.27 28.07
N GLN A 67 -3.08 6.01 26.83
CA GLN A 67 -3.71 4.74 26.42
C GLN A 67 -2.73 3.76 25.75
N VAL A 68 -1.42 4.03 25.77
CA VAL A 68 -0.40 3.11 25.25
C VAL A 68 0.46 2.65 26.42
N PRO A 69 0.31 1.39 26.87
CA PRO A 69 1.12 0.88 27.97
C PRO A 69 2.59 0.82 27.56
N THR A 70 3.47 1.10 28.52
CA THR A 70 4.94 1.16 28.31
C THR A 70 5.51 -0.15 27.78
N GLN A 71 4.86 -1.27 28.07
CA GLN A 71 5.24 -2.60 27.58
C GLN A 71 5.14 -2.73 26.05
N LEU A 72 4.33 -1.89 25.39
CA LEU A 72 4.24 -1.86 23.92
C LEU A 72 5.35 -1.02 23.27
N HIS A 73 6.04 -0.16 24.02
CA HIS A 73 7.06 0.73 23.47
C HIS A 73 8.15 0.00 22.67
N PRO A 74 8.79 -1.09 23.17
CA PRO A 74 9.83 -1.76 22.41
C PRO A 74 9.28 -2.41 21.12
N VAL A 75 8.05 -2.95 21.16
CA VAL A 75 7.39 -3.50 19.96
C VAL A 75 7.17 -2.40 18.91
N LEU A 76 6.59 -1.27 19.31
CA LEU A 76 6.33 -0.14 18.41
C LEU A 76 7.63 0.47 17.87
N ALA A 77 8.66 0.61 18.70
CA ALA A 77 9.96 1.11 18.30
C ALA A 77 10.63 0.17 17.28
N LEU A 78 10.55 -1.15 17.47
CA LEU A 78 11.07 -2.14 16.51
C LEU A 78 10.32 -2.09 15.17
N VAL A 79 9.00 -1.88 15.18
CA VAL A 79 8.23 -1.64 13.95
C VAL A 79 8.72 -0.38 13.25
N VAL A 80 8.89 0.73 13.95
CA VAL A 80 9.40 1.98 13.35
C VAL A 80 10.83 1.83 12.84
N LEU A 81 11.69 1.11 13.56
CA LEU A 81 13.07 0.80 13.13
C LEU A 81 13.10 -0.08 11.90
N SER A 82 12.19 -1.04 11.79
CA SER A 82 12.00 -1.88 10.59
C SER A 82 11.67 -1.01 9.37
N ILE A 83 10.72 -0.08 9.51
CA ILE A 83 10.36 0.89 8.46
C ILE A 83 11.56 1.80 8.13
N TYR A 84 12.33 2.24 9.13
CA TYR A 84 13.55 3.03 8.92
C TYR A 84 14.61 2.28 8.11
N GLU A 85 14.94 1.04 8.47
CA GLU A 85 15.97 0.25 7.77
C GLU A 85 15.61 0.06 6.29
N TYR A 86 14.33 -0.13 5.99
CA TYR A 86 13.85 -0.23 4.61
C TYR A 86 13.79 1.12 3.92
N CYS A 87 12.95 2.05 4.38
CA CYS A 87 12.69 3.27 3.63
C CYS A 87 13.89 4.20 3.56
N GLN A 88 14.69 4.28 4.61
CA GLN A 88 15.79 5.22 4.67
C GLN A 88 17.12 4.63 4.21
N ARG A 89 17.35 3.33 4.38
CA ARG A 89 18.63 2.69 4.03
C ARG A 89 18.53 1.64 2.92
N GLY A 90 17.34 1.36 2.40
CA GLY A 90 17.11 0.28 1.44
C GLY A 90 17.46 -1.12 1.95
N ASN A 91 17.67 -1.32 3.25
CA ASN A 91 18.23 -2.56 3.79
C ASN A 91 17.12 -3.54 4.19
N THR A 92 16.69 -4.34 3.22
CA THR A 92 15.62 -5.33 3.40
C THR A 92 15.97 -6.43 4.40
N SER A 93 17.25 -6.82 4.51
CA SER A 93 17.73 -7.81 5.47
C SER A 93 17.59 -7.31 6.91
N ARG A 94 18.04 -6.07 7.18
CA ARG A 94 17.92 -5.44 8.51
C ARG A 94 16.47 -5.11 8.84
N MET A 95 15.69 -4.64 7.88
CA MET A 95 14.24 -4.47 8.04
C MET A 95 13.59 -5.78 8.50
N ARG A 96 13.83 -6.90 7.81
CA ARG A 96 13.30 -8.22 8.20
C ARG A 96 13.78 -8.65 9.59
N ALA A 97 15.05 -8.44 9.91
CA ALA A 97 15.59 -8.77 11.23
C ALA A 97 14.87 -7.98 12.35
N ARG A 98 14.64 -6.67 12.16
CA ARG A 98 13.89 -5.84 13.12
C ARG A 98 12.41 -6.20 13.19
N GLY A 99 11.79 -6.51 12.06
CA GLY A 99 10.40 -7.00 12.02
C GLY A 99 10.23 -8.32 12.78
N ASN A 100 11.13 -9.28 12.56
CA ASN A 100 11.14 -10.55 13.30
C ASN A 100 11.34 -10.33 14.79
N GLN A 101 12.26 -9.44 15.17
CA GLN A 101 12.47 -9.06 16.57
C GLN A 101 11.19 -8.48 17.18
N ALA A 102 10.48 -7.59 16.46
CA ALA A 102 9.22 -7.00 16.91
C ALA A 102 8.15 -8.07 17.17
N ILE A 103 8.04 -9.04 16.25
CA ILE A 103 7.09 -10.15 16.36
C ILE A 103 7.43 -11.01 17.58
N THR A 104 8.69 -11.39 17.78
CA THR A 104 9.11 -12.17 18.95
C THR A 104 8.78 -11.44 20.24
N THR A 105 9.15 -10.16 20.36
CA THR A 105 8.83 -9.35 21.54
C THR A 105 7.32 -9.23 21.78
N ALA A 106 6.51 -9.10 20.72
CA ALA A 106 5.05 -9.08 20.82
C ALA A 106 4.46 -10.43 21.28
N MET A 107 5.05 -11.54 20.85
CA MET A 107 4.67 -12.87 21.32
C MET A 107 5.05 -13.07 22.79
N ASP A 108 6.22 -12.60 23.21
CA ASP A 108 6.69 -12.68 24.59
C ASP A 108 5.68 -12.00 25.53
N ILE A 109 5.22 -10.79 25.22
CA ILE A 109 4.18 -10.10 26.01
C ILE A 109 2.74 -10.61 25.71
N SER A 110 2.61 -11.73 25.01
CA SER A 110 1.35 -12.44 24.74
C SER A 110 0.27 -11.64 23.99
N LEU A 111 0.64 -10.69 23.11
CA LEU A 111 -0.35 -9.94 22.31
C LEU A 111 -1.18 -10.83 21.37
N HIS A 112 -0.70 -12.03 21.06
CA HIS A 112 -1.41 -13.00 20.23
C HIS A 112 -2.57 -13.71 20.95
N ARG A 113 -2.67 -13.56 22.28
CA ARG A 113 -3.68 -14.22 23.13
C ARG A 113 -4.65 -13.22 23.76
N LEU A 114 -4.83 -12.05 23.15
CA LEU A 114 -5.75 -11.05 23.67
C LEU A 114 -7.18 -11.60 23.65
N ASP A 115 -7.75 -11.77 24.84
CA ASP A 115 -9.12 -12.21 25.02
C ASP A 115 -10.13 -11.12 24.57
N SER A 116 -11.41 -11.49 24.50
CA SER A 116 -12.50 -10.54 24.18
C SER A 116 -12.77 -9.53 25.30
N THR A 117 -12.09 -9.63 26.43
CA THR A 117 -12.19 -8.68 27.54
C THR A 117 -11.61 -7.33 27.12
N THR A 118 -12.46 -6.31 27.10
CA THR A 118 -12.07 -4.98 26.63
C THR A 118 -11.53 -4.18 27.81
N THR A 119 -10.22 -3.93 27.81
CA THR A 119 -9.53 -3.00 28.70
C THR A 119 -9.26 -1.68 27.98
N ASP A 120 -8.93 -0.62 28.72
CA ASP A 120 -8.57 0.70 28.17
C ASP A 120 -7.35 0.66 27.21
N TYR A 121 -6.54 -0.39 27.31
CA TYR A 121 -5.33 -0.59 26.49
C TYR A 121 -5.52 -1.61 25.35
N SER A 122 -6.66 -2.31 25.32
CA SER A 122 -6.91 -3.42 24.39
C SER A 122 -6.78 -3.02 22.92
N GLU A 123 -7.19 -1.79 22.58
CA GLU A 123 -7.05 -1.26 21.22
C GLU A 123 -5.59 -1.03 20.83
N ALA A 124 -4.79 -0.44 21.73
CA ALA A 124 -3.36 -0.24 21.49
C ALA A 124 -2.62 -1.57 21.33
N GLN A 125 -2.97 -2.57 22.16
CA GLN A 125 -2.41 -3.92 22.09
C GLN A 125 -2.77 -4.62 20.77
N ARG A 126 -4.04 -4.57 20.35
CA ARG A 126 -4.48 -5.14 19.06
C ARG A 126 -3.78 -4.46 17.89
N ARG A 127 -3.67 -3.12 17.89
CA ARG A 127 -2.94 -2.39 16.84
C ARG A 127 -1.48 -2.78 16.78
N ALA A 128 -0.80 -2.87 17.92
CA ALA A 128 0.61 -3.29 17.98
C ALA A 128 0.80 -4.71 17.44
N TRP A 129 -0.12 -5.64 17.76
CA TRP A 129 -0.13 -6.98 17.20
C TRP A 129 -0.33 -6.98 15.68
N TRP A 130 -1.35 -6.27 15.17
CA TRP A 130 -1.62 -6.23 13.73
C TRP A 130 -0.53 -5.51 12.92
N MET A 131 0.15 -4.52 13.51
CA MET A 131 1.30 -3.85 12.89
C MET A 131 2.53 -4.75 12.80
N THR A 132 2.69 -5.71 13.70
CA THR A 132 3.81 -6.68 13.67
C THR A 132 3.47 -7.92 12.83
N ASN A 133 2.20 -8.35 12.83
CA ASN A 133 1.74 -9.55 12.15
C ASN A 133 1.12 -9.25 10.77
N ILE A 134 1.92 -8.67 9.87
CA ILE A 134 1.48 -8.37 8.50
C ILE A 134 1.54 -9.61 7.57
N GLU A 135 2.22 -10.70 7.98
CA GLU A 135 2.62 -11.77 7.05
C GLU A 135 2.25 -13.21 7.44
N ARG A 136 1.51 -13.47 8.53
CA ARG A 136 1.09 -14.86 8.86
C ARG A 136 -0.42 -15.02 8.75
N VAL A 137 -0.88 -15.42 7.57
CA VAL A 137 -2.19 -16.06 7.43
C VAL A 137 -2.07 -17.43 8.09
N ASP A 138 -2.84 -17.64 9.14
CA ASP A 138 -2.96 -18.93 9.81
C ASP A 138 -3.52 -19.95 8.79
N GLU A 139 -2.78 -21.03 8.52
CA GLU A 139 -3.14 -22.07 7.55
C GLU A 139 -4.40 -22.87 7.97
N THR A 140 -4.97 -22.58 9.13
CA THR A 140 -6.11 -23.31 9.72
C THR A 140 -7.48 -22.78 9.33
N VAL A 141 -7.58 -21.84 8.37
CA VAL A 141 -8.88 -21.29 7.95
C VAL A 141 -9.72 -22.35 7.23
N ILE A 142 -10.79 -22.80 7.89
CA ILE A 142 -11.80 -23.67 7.30
C ILE A 142 -12.50 -22.92 6.15
N LEU A 143 -12.40 -23.45 4.93
CA LEU A 143 -12.95 -22.87 3.70
C LEU A 143 -14.48 -22.67 3.73
N SER A 144 -15.20 -23.37 4.63
CA SER A 144 -16.67 -23.41 4.67
C SER A 144 -17.32 -22.07 5.04
N ASP A 145 -16.59 -21.13 5.66
CA ASP A 145 -17.07 -19.78 5.97
C ASP A 145 -16.38 -18.68 5.13
N PHE A 146 -15.55 -19.06 4.16
CA PHE A 146 -14.75 -18.13 3.37
C PHE A 146 -15.61 -17.11 2.62
N SER A 147 -16.66 -17.59 1.95
CA SER A 147 -17.60 -16.77 1.19
C SER A 147 -18.33 -15.74 2.07
N THR A 148 -18.86 -16.18 3.21
CA THR A 148 -19.55 -15.32 4.18
C THR A 148 -18.62 -14.26 4.75
N ARG A 149 -17.39 -14.65 5.11
CA ARG A 149 -16.38 -13.72 5.66
C ARG A 149 -15.98 -12.65 4.65
N ILE A 150 -15.80 -13.01 3.38
CA ILE A 150 -15.51 -12.04 2.31
C ILE A 150 -16.69 -11.07 2.14
N ARG A 151 -17.93 -11.57 2.08
CA ARG A 151 -19.12 -10.69 2.00
C ARG A 151 -19.22 -9.75 3.18
N LYS A 152 -19.01 -10.26 4.39
CA LYS A 152 -19.03 -9.45 5.62
C LYS A 152 -17.94 -8.39 5.60
N LEU A 153 -16.73 -8.75 5.16
CA LEU A 153 -15.62 -7.82 5.06
C LEU A 153 -15.87 -6.74 4.00
N ASP A 154 -16.34 -7.08 2.80
CA ASP A 154 -16.69 -6.08 1.78
C ASP A 154 -17.82 -5.17 2.26
N SER A 155 -18.86 -5.72 2.90
CA SER A 155 -19.95 -4.92 3.48
C SER A 155 -19.45 -3.91 4.52
N ASN A 156 -18.55 -4.35 5.42
CA ASN A 156 -17.92 -3.45 6.38
C ASN A 156 -17.09 -2.35 5.69
N LEU A 157 -16.31 -2.70 4.67
CA LEU A 157 -15.54 -1.72 3.88
C LEU A 157 -16.46 -0.73 3.17
N VAL A 158 -17.57 -1.19 2.59
CA VAL A 158 -18.59 -0.32 1.97
C VAL A 158 -19.20 0.62 2.99
N SER A 159 -19.54 0.14 4.19
CA SER A 159 -20.05 1.00 5.27
C SER A 159 -19.05 2.09 5.62
N LEU A 160 -17.77 1.74 5.76
CA LEU A 160 -16.70 2.71 6.04
C LEU A 160 -16.49 3.70 4.88
N ILE A 161 -16.64 3.28 3.62
CA ILE A 161 -16.60 4.18 2.46
C ILE A 161 -17.73 5.18 2.55
N VAL A 162 -18.96 4.73 2.81
CA VAL A 162 -20.14 5.61 2.92
C VAL A 162 -19.94 6.62 4.06
N GLU A 163 -19.42 6.16 5.19
CA GLU A 163 -19.10 7.04 6.32
C GLU A 163 -18.02 8.07 5.97
N ALA A 164 -16.92 7.64 5.35
CA ALA A 164 -15.86 8.54 4.92
C ALA A 164 -16.36 9.55 3.86
N ASP A 165 -17.20 9.11 2.92
CA ASP A 165 -17.72 9.97 1.84
C ASP A 165 -18.69 11.05 2.34
N ARG A 166 -19.30 10.91 3.52
CA ARG A 166 -20.09 11.99 4.14
C ARG A 166 -19.28 13.27 4.35
N HIS A 167 -17.97 13.13 4.54
CA HIS A 167 -17.06 14.26 4.75
C HIS A 167 -16.48 14.85 3.45
N LEU A 168 -16.92 14.37 2.27
CA LEU A 168 -16.54 15.00 0.99
C LEU A 168 -17.11 16.42 0.83
N LEU A 169 -18.25 16.69 1.47
CA LEU A 169 -18.99 17.95 1.35
C LEU A 169 -18.76 18.89 2.54
N THR A 170 -18.09 18.43 3.59
CA THR A 170 -17.70 19.30 4.70
C THR A 170 -16.51 20.15 4.24
N THR A 171 -16.72 21.46 4.12
CA THR A 171 -15.62 22.42 4.03
C THR A 171 -14.83 22.32 5.33
N PHE A 172 -13.62 21.77 5.23
CA PHE A 172 -12.63 21.94 6.27
C PHE A 172 -12.27 23.43 6.28
N ASP A 173 -12.57 24.15 7.35
CA ASP A 173 -12.24 25.57 7.50
C ASP A 173 -10.73 25.80 7.28
N GLU A 174 -10.28 27.03 7.05
CA GLU A 174 -8.86 27.32 6.78
C GLU A 174 -7.94 27.19 8.01
N GLU A 175 -8.46 26.67 9.13
CA GLU A 175 -7.67 26.49 10.35
C GLU A 175 -6.65 25.34 10.21
N PRO A 176 -5.48 25.44 10.88
CA PRO A 176 -4.45 24.40 10.84
C PRO A 176 -4.97 23.01 11.22
N GLU A 177 -5.89 22.94 12.20
CA GLU A 177 -6.52 21.70 12.64
C GLU A 177 -7.41 21.08 11.56
N ALA A 178 -8.11 21.92 10.79
CA ALA A 178 -8.94 21.47 9.69
C ALA A 178 -8.12 20.90 8.52
N SER A 179 -6.92 21.43 8.26
CA SER A 179 -5.97 20.83 7.31
C SER A 179 -5.47 19.45 7.77
N VAL A 180 -5.19 19.28 9.07
CA VAL A 180 -4.82 17.98 9.65
C VAL A 180 -5.99 17.00 9.53
N ALA A 181 -7.19 17.42 9.89
CA ALA A 181 -8.41 16.61 9.77
C ALA A 181 -8.67 16.18 8.31
N GLN A 182 -8.50 17.09 7.35
CA GLN A 182 -8.63 16.80 5.93
C GLN A 182 -7.61 15.76 5.48
N ASN A 183 -6.34 15.88 5.90
CA ASN A 183 -5.30 14.90 5.58
C ASN A 183 -5.60 13.53 6.18
N MET A 184 -6.00 13.47 7.45
CA MET A 184 -6.37 12.23 8.11
C MET A 184 -7.57 11.57 7.43
N TRP A 185 -8.55 12.35 7.01
CA TRP A 185 -9.69 11.88 6.22
C TRP A 185 -9.24 11.29 4.87
N MET A 186 -8.41 12.00 4.10
CA MET A 186 -7.88 11.50 2.82
C MET A 186 -7.10 10.19 3.00
N ILE A 187 -6.26 10.10 4.02
CA ILE A 187 -5.47 8.90 4.34
C ILE A 187 -6.39 7.73 4.73
N SER A 188 -7.39 7.98 5.57
CA SER A 188 -8.35 6.95 6.00
C SER A 188 -9.12 6.41 4.80
N ARG A 189 -9.63 7.30 3.96
CA ARG A 189 -10.34 6.96 2.72
C ARG A 189 -9.46 6.17 1.75
N MET A 190 -8.20 6.56 1.61
CA MET A 190 -7.21 5.82 0.81
C MET A 190 -7.02 4.39 1.35
N PHE A 191 -6.89 4.20 2.66
CA PHE A 191 -6.72 2.86 3.24
C PHE A 191 -7.94 1.97 3.06
N ILE A 192 -9.15 2.52 3.21
CA ILE A 192 -10.39 1.75 2.99
C ILE A 192 -10.45 1.25 1.54
N HIS A 193 -10.18 2.12 0.57
CA HIS A 193 -10.13 1.72 -0.85
C HIS A 193 -8.97 0.77 -1.16
N ALA A 194 -7.79 0.96 -0.57
CA ALA A 194 -6.66 0.06 -0.76
C ALA A 194 -6.95 -1.34 -0.17
N ALA A 195 -7.65 -1.42 0.97
CA ALA A 195 -8.10 -2.68 1.55
C ALA A 195 -9.13 -3.36 0.63
N ARG A 196 -10.08 -2.60 0.11
CA ARG A 196 -11.09 -3.12 -0.84
C ARG A 196 -10.47 -3.61 -2.13
N THR A 197 -9.50 -2.90 -2.70
CA THR A 197 -8.72 -3.39 -3.84
C THR A 197 -7.97 -4.69 -3.50
N ARG A 198 -7.36 -4.81 -2.32
CA ARG A 198 -6.68 -6.06 -1.92
C ARG A 198 -7.62 -7.25 -1.78
N LEU A 199 -8.86 -7.01 -1.35
CA LEU A 199 -9.89 -8.05 -1.25
C LEU A 199 -10.33 -8.56 -2.63
N HIS A 200 -10.55 -7.64 -3.57
CA HIS A 200 -11.12 -7.97 -4.89
C HIS A 200 -10.08 -8.27 -5.97
N ARG A 201 -8.83 -7.81 -5.85
CA ARG A 201 -7.79 -7.98 -6.88
C ARG A 201 -7.55 -9.44 -7.25
N PHE A 202 -7.71 -10.33 -6.27
CA PHE A 202 -7.56 -11.75 -6.49
C PHE A 202 -8.63 -12.21 -7.49
N ARG A 203 -9.91 -12.03 -7.17
CA ARG A 203 -11.02 -12.40 -8.06
C ARG A 203 -11.04 -11.63 -9.38
N ALA A 204 -10.63 -10.36 -9.39
CA ALA A 204 -10.63 -9.52 -10.58
C ALA A 204 -9.60 -9.95 -11.63
N PHE A 205 -8.45 -10.49 -11.20
CA PHE A 205 -7.28 -10.72 -12.05
C PHE A 205 -6.71 -12.13 -11.95
N MET A 206 -7.51 -13.13 -11.55
CA MET A 206 -7.07 -14.54 -11.44
C MET A 206 -6.63 -15.12 -12.80
N ASP A 207 -7.21 -14.62 -13.89
CA ASP A 207 -6.91 -14.96 -15.28
C ASP A 207 -5.51 -14.50 -15.73
N ILE A 208 -4.87 -13.60 -14.98
CA ILE A 208 -3.56 -13.05 -15.30
C ILE A 208 -2.53 -13.66 -14.34
N PRO A 209 -1.68 -14.61 -14.78
CA PRO A 209 -0.84 -15.44 -13.90
C PRO A 209 0.42 -14.73 -13.40
N LEU A 210 0.25 -13.54 -12.81
CA LEU A 210 1.35 -12.78 -12.21
C LEU A 210 1.66 -13.19 -10.76
N PHE A 211 0.74 -13.87 -10.08
CA PHE A 211 0.83 -14.19 -8.65
C PHE A 211 0.39 -15.61 -8.28
N LEU A 212 0.16 -16.48 -9.26
CA LEU A 212 -0.26 -17.86 -9.02
C LEU A 212 0.91 -18.80 -8.66
N ASP A 213 2.16 -18.35 -8.81
CA ASP A 213 3.36 -19.12 -8.47
C ASP A 213 4.35 -18.34 -7.59
N LYS A 214 5.34 -19.04 -7.01
CA LYS A 214 6.37 -18.57 -6.04
C LYS A 214 7.26 -17.39 -6.48
N TYR A 215 6.93 -16.73 -7.59
CA TYR A 215 7.71 -15.66 -8.16
C TYR A 215 6.82 -14.43 -8.35
N CYS A 216 6.98 -13.45 -7.46
CA CYS A 216 6.62 -12.05 -7.74
C CYS A 216 7.58 -11.49 -8.80
N ASP A 217 7.76 -12.19 -9.92
CA ASP A 217 8.68 -11.81 -10.98
C ASP A 217 7.89 -11.55 -12.25
N LEU A 218 7.56 -10.27 -12.46
CA LEU A 218 6.90 -9.80 -13.69
C LEU A 218 7.70 -10.13 -14.95
N ALA A 219 9.00 -10.46 -14.83
CA ALA A 219 9.83 -10.88 -15.96
C ALA A 219 9.44 -12.25 -16.52
N ALA A 220 8.79 -13.11 -15.71
CA ALA A 220 8.40 -14.44 -16.12
C ALA A 220 7.44 -14.40 -17.33
N ILE A 221 6.58 -13.38 -17.45
CA ILE A 221 5.60 -13.23 -18.55
C ILE A 221 6.25 -13.26 -19.94
N ASN A 222 7.51 -12.84 -20.06
CA ASN A 222 8.23 -12.81 -21.35
C ASN A 222 9.02 -14.09 -21.62
N SER A 223 9.01 -15.06 -20.71
CA SER A 223 9.65 -16.36 -20.91
C SER A 223 8.80 -17.18 -21.88
N VAL A 224 9.41 -17.56 -23.00
CA VAL A 224 8.84 -18.53 -23.95
C VAL A 224 8.61 -19.89 -23.27
N ASP A 225 9.26 -20.13 -22.12
CA ASP A 225 9.18 -21.32 -21.30
C ASP A 225 8.30 -21.13 -20.04
N PHE A 226 7.31 -20.23 -20.04
CA PHE A 226 6.32 -20.24 -18.95
C PHE A 226 5.67 -21.62 -18.93
N PRO A 227 5.75 -22.39 -17.82
CA PRO A 227 5.13 -23.69 -17.79
C PRO A 227 3.63 -23.48 -18.00
N HIS A 228 3.14 -23.92 -19.15
CA HIS A 228 1.72 -24.15 -19.38
C HIS A 228 1.31 -25.23 -18.37
N GLN A 229 1.02 -24.86 -17.12
CA GLN A 229 0.29 -25.75 -16.22
C GLN A 229 -1.06 -25.99 -16.89
N THR A 230 -1.23 -27.20 -17.40
CA THR A 230 -2.42 -27.65 -18.13
C THR A 230 -3.66 -27.77 -17.25
N SER A 231 -3.55 -27.47 -15.95
CA SER A 231 -4.65 -27.44 -15.01
C SER A 231 -4.40 -26.39 -13.92
N PRO A 232 -5.36 -25.48 -13.62
CA PRO A 232 -5.24 -24.56 -12.50
C PRO A 232 -5.05 -25.34 -11.18
N PRO A 233 -4.23 -24.85 -10.24
CA PRO A 233 -4.06 -25.48 -8.94
C PRO A 233 -5.41 -25.69 -8.24
N LYS A 234 -5.56 -26.78 -7.49
CA LYS A 234 -6.82 -27.13 -6.80
C LYS A 234 -7.37 -25.98 -5.93
N TRP A 235 -6.50 -25.22 -5.28
CA TRP A 235 -6.90 -24.06 -4.48
C TRP A 235 -7.47 -22.91 -5.31
N VAL A 236 -7.05 -22.75 -6.58
CA VAL A 236 -7.60 -21.77 -7.52
C VAL A 236 -9.02 -22.17 -7.90
N THR A 237 -9.26 -23.43 -8.26
CA THR A 237 -10.60 -23.95 -8.55
C THR A 237 -11.53 -23.91 -7.33
N ASP A 238 -11.01 -24.23 -6.14
CA ASP A 238 -11.79 -24.14 -4.90
C ASP A 238 -12.15 -22.68 -4.57
N CYS A 239 -11.24 -21.73 -4.84
CA CYS A 239 -11.51 -20.31 -4.70
C CYS A 239 -12.47 -19.76 -5.78
N GLU A 240 -12.40 -20.24 -7.03
CA GLU A 240 -13.35 -19.86 -8.09
C GLU A 240 -14.80 -20.19 -7.71
N ILE A 241 -15.00 -21.35 -7.07
CA ILE A 241 -16.32 -21.82 -6.64
C ILE A 241 -16.77 -21.12 -5.35
N SER A 242 -15.84 -20.75 -4.47
CA SER A 242 -16.15 -20.20 -3.14
C SER A 242 -16.22 -18.67 -3.08
N PHE A 243 -15.59 -17.94 -4.01
CA PHE A 243 -15.56 -16.48 -3.97
C PHE A 243 -16.96 -15.88 -4.22
N PRO A 244 -17.47 -15.00 -3.34
CA PRO A 244 -18.87 -14.57 -3.37
C PRO A 244 -19.23 -13.56 -4.46
N PHE A 245 -18.23 -13.03 -5.18
CA PHE A 245 -18.38 -12.03 -6.23
C PHE A 245 -17.89 -12.57 -7.57
N THR A 246 -18.46 -12.07 -8.66
CA THR A 246 -17.97 -12.37 -10.00
C THR A 246 -16.66 -11.66 -10.29
N GLU A 247 -15.94 -12.13 -11.31
CA GLU A 247 -14.76 -11.45 -11.84
C GLU A 247 -15.10 -10.03 -12.30
N GLN A 248 -16.24 -9.86 -12.97
CA GLN A 248 -16.71 -8.58 -13.49
C GLN A 248 -17.03 -7.59 -12.36
N GLU A 249 -17.74 -8.03 -11.31
CA GLU A 249 -18.01 -7.21 -10.12
C GLU A 249 -16.72 -6.76 -9.45
N SER A 250 -15.78 -7.70 -9.27
CA SER A 250 -14.49 -7.43 -8.63
C SER A 250 -13.63 -6.49 -9.47
N SER A 251 -13.66 -6.62 -10.80
CA SER A 251 -12.95 -5.74 -11.73
C SER A 251 -13.46 -4.30 -11.65
N ILE A 252 -14.78 -4.10 -11.60
CA ILE A 252 -15.42 -2.78 -11.40
C ILE A 252 -15.01 -2.19 -10.05
N ILE A 253 -15.01 -2.98 -8.97
CA ILE A 253 -14.64 -2.53 -7.62
C ILE A 253 -13.17 -2.10 -7.58
N CYS A 254 -12.27 -2.88 -8.19
CA CYS A 254 -10.85 -2.55 -8.30
C CYS A 254 -10.62 -1.29 -9.14
N LEU A 255 -11.34 -1.11 -10.26
CA LEU A 255 -11.30 0.10 -11.07
C LEU A 255 -11.67 1.33 -10.25
N LYS A 256 -12.88 1.33 -9.67
CA LYS A 256 -13.40 2.46 -8.88
C LYS A 256 -12.48 2.81 -7.70
N SER A 257 -12.06 1.81 -6.94
CA SER A 257 -11.19 2.03 -5.76
C SER A 257 -9.83 2.58 -6.16
N SER A 258 -9.25 2.09 -7.26
CA SER A 258 -7.94 2.56 -7.73
C SER A 258 -7.98 3.99 -8.28
N LEU A 259 -9.08 4.39 -8.93
CA LEU A 259 -9.29 5.77 -9.36
C LEU A 259 -9.50 6.73 -8.18
N VAL A 260 -10.17 6.30 -7.11
CA VAL A 260 -10.26 7.09 -5.88
C VAL A 260 -8.89 7.27 -5.23
N VAL A 261 -8.10 6.20 -5.11
CA VAL A 261 -6.71 6.29 -4.60
C VAL A 261 -5.87 7.23 -5.48
N THR A 262 -5.96 7.11 -6.80
CA THR A 262 -5.30 8.01 -7.75
C THR A 262 -5.68 9.47 -7.51
N THR A 263 -6.97 9.74 -7.31
CA THR A 263 -7.48 11.09 -7.02
C THR A 263 -6.92 11.63 -5.70
N ILE A 264 -6.84 10.78 -4.67
CA ILE A 264 -6.22 11.16 -3.39
C ILE A 264 -4.74 11.50 -3.59
N TYR A 265 -3.96 10.65 -4.26
CA TYR A 265 -2.54 10.92 -4.56
C TYR A 265 -2.32 12.23 -5.33
N ARG A 266 -3.22 12.55 -6.28
CA ARG A 266 -3.19 13.82 -7.00
C ARG A 266 -3.41 15.01 -6.06
N ASN A 267 -4.37 14.89 -5.15
CA ASN A 267 -4.89 15.98 -4.32
C ASN A 267 -4.23 16.08 -2.94
N LEU A 268 -3.35 15.15 -2.57
CA LEU A 268 -2.60 15.26 -1.32
C LEU A 268 -1.82 16.59 -1.31
N PRO A 269 -1.92 17.36 -0.20
CA PRO A 269 -1.19 18.61 -0.07
C PRO A 269 0.30 18.31 0.05
N TYR A 270 1.12 19.28 -0.38
CA TYR A 270 2.53 19.25 -0.02
C TYR A 270 2.70 19.53 1.47
N PRO A 271 3.72 18.96 2.13
CA PRO A 271 4.04 19.33 3.50
C PRO A 271 4.27 20.85 3.58
N ASN A 272 3.33 21.60 4.13
CA ASN A 272 3.45 23.05 4.30
C ASN A 272 3.76 23.32 5.77
N LEU A 273 5.03 23.64 6.05
CA LEU A 273 5.54 23.65 7.42
C LEU A 273 5.19 24.92 8.21
N LEU A 274 4.71 25.99 7.56
CA LEU A 274 4.47 27.28 8.22
C LEU A 274 3.39 28.19 7.56
N GLY A 275 2.50 27.64 6.71
CA GLY A 275 1.43 28.44 6.09
C GLY A 275 1.89 29.42 5.01
N SER A 276 3.15 29.34 4.56
CA SER A 276 3.65 30.10 3.42
C SER A 276 3.06 29.59 2.10
N ALA A 277 2.81 30.50 1.16
CA ALA A 277 2.34 30.16 -0.18
C ALA A 277 3.31 29.18 -0.86
N PRO A 278 2.81 28.15 -1.58
CA PRO A 278 3.67 27.18 -2.24
C PRO A 278 4.57 27.89 -3.27
N SER A 279 5.87 27.89 -3.02
CA SER A 279 6.85 28.30 -4.02
C SER A 279 6.89 27.26 -5.16
N SER A 280 7.24 27.70 -6.36
CA SER A 280 7.34 26.85 -7.56
C SER A 280 8.33 25.69 -7.45
N THR A 281 9.13 25.64 -6.38
CA THR A 281 10.06 24.56 -6.02
C THR A 281 9.42 23.42 -5.19
N SER A 282 8.15 23.56 -4.77
CA SER A 282 7.41 22.59 -3.93
C SER A 282 7.19 21.22 -4.60
N THR A 283 7.22 21.16 -5.93
CA THR A 283 7.06 19.93 -6.74
C THR A 283 8.19 18.90 -6.59
N ALA A 284 9.26 19.21 -5.87
CA ALA A 284 10.38 18.30 -5.63
C ALA A 284 10.21 17.40 -4.38
N TYR A 285 9.16 17.61 -3.57
CA TYR A 285 8.94 16.87 -2.32
C TYR A 285 7.89 15.78 -2.43
N PRO A 286 8.10 14.65 -1.73
CA PRO A 286 7.08 13.63 -1.64
C PRO A 286 5.86 14.17 -0.89
N LYS A 287 4.69 13.99 -1.51
CA LYS A 287 3.38 14.23 -0.86
C LYS A 287 3.02 13.11 0.13
N THR A 288 3.73 11.99 0.05
CA THR A 288 3.45 10.77 0.81
C THR A 288 4.68 10.31 1.58
N ILE A 289 4.46 9.69 2.73
CA ILE A 289 5.49 8.87 3.36
C ILE A 289 5.48 7.46 2.74
N PRO A 290 6.61 6.73 2.76
CA PRO A 290 6.76 5.40 2.18
C PRO A 290 5.72 4.37 2.64
N TYR A 291 5.16 4.55 3.85
CA TYR A 291 4.08 3.72 4.37
C TYR A 291 2.87 3.66 3.41
N PHE A 292 2.64 4.72 2.63
CA PHE A 292 1.56 4.78 1.65
C PHE A 292 1.93 4.17 0.30
N ALA A 293 3.21 4.01 -0.04
CA ALA A 293 3.65 3.58 -1.38
C ALA A 293 3.00 2.26 -1.83
N CYS A 294 2.76 1.33 -0.89
CA CYS A 294 2.06 0.09 -1.18
C CYS A 294 0.63 0.31 -1.69
N SER A 295 -0.15 1.26 -1.15
CA SER A 295 -1.49 1.56 -1.68
C SER A 295 -1.41 2.10 -3.11
N GLY A 296 -0.45 2.98 -3.39
CA GLY A 296 -0.22 3.53 -4.73
C GLY A 296 0.18 2.45 -5.73
N MET A 297 1.11 1.57 -5.36
CA MET A 297 1.54 0.44 -6.19
C MET A 297 0.39 -0.54 -6.46
N GLN A 298 -0.41 -0.87 -5.45
CA GLN A 298 -1.55 -1.79 -5.61
C GLN A 298 -2.62 -1.21 -6.55
N SER A 299 -2.89 0.09 -6.44
CA SER A 299 -3.79 0.78 -7.38
C SER A 299 -3.19 0.87 -8.78
N CYS A 300 -1.89 1.15 -8.91
CA CYS A 300 -1.20 1.15 -10.20
C CYS A 300 -1.26 -0.22 -10.88
N TYR A 301 -1.06 -1.29 -10.11
CA TYR A 301 -1.20 -2.67 -10.57
C TYR A 301 -2.61 -2.94 -11.11
N ALA A 302 -3.65 -2.63 -10.35
CA ALA A 302 -5.03 -2.84 -10.79
C ALA A 302 -5.36 -2.07 -12.08
N LEU A 303 -4.93 -0.81 -12.19
CA LEU A 303 -5.12 0.00 -13.41
C LEU A 303 -4.36 -0.59 -14.61
N LEU A 304 -3.13 -1.08 -14.41
CA LEU A 304 -2.36 -1.73 -15.46
C LEU A 304 -2.99 -3.04 -15.93
N MET A 305 -3.58 -3.82 -15.03
CA MET A 305 -4.26 -5.06 -15.38
C MET A 305 -5.52 -4.83 -16.19
N LEU A 306 -6.33 -3.85 -15.80
CA LEU A 306 -7.49 -3.43 -16.58
C LEU A 306 -7.07 -2.86 -17.94
N LEU A 307 -5.97 -2.10 -18.00
CA LEU A 307 -5.45 -1.56 -19.25
C LEU A 307 -4.95 -2.67 -20.18
N HIS A 308 -4.29 -3.69 -19.62
CA HIS A 308 -3.85 -4.86 -20.36
C HIS A 308 -5.03 -5.64 -20.94
N ARG A 309 -6.05 -5.93 -20.10
CA ARG A 309 -7.27 -6.62 -20.54
C ARG A 309 -7.99 -5.85 -21.65
N LEU A 310 -8.18 -4.54 -21.47
CA LEU A 310 -8.82 -3.69 -22.47
C LEU A 310 -8.05 -3.70 -23.81
N ARG A 311 -6.71 -3.63 -23.77
CA ARG A 311 -5.88 -3.71 -24.97
C ARG A 311 -5.99 -5.06 -25.66
N ALA A 312 -6.00 -6.15 -24.90
CA ALA A 312 -6.20 -7.49 -25.44
C ALA A 312 -7.58 -7.60 -26.13
N SER A 313 -8.66 -7.16 -25.47
CA SER A 313 -10.01 -7.15 -26.05
C SER A 313 -10.11 -6.32 -27.32
N ILE A 314 -9.44 -5.16 -27.40
CA ILE A 314 -9.37 -4.35 -28.64
C ILE A 314 -8.61 -5.11 -29.74
N ALA A 315 -7.48 -5.72 -29.42
CA ALA A 315 -6.64 -6.42 -30.41
C ALA A 315 -7.31 -7.69 -30.96
N THR A 316 -8.16 -8.36 -30.17
CA THR A 316 -8.87 -9.58 -30.57
C THR A 316 -10.29 -9.33 -31.07
N ASP A 317 -10.73 -8.07 -31.17
CA ASP A 317 -12.11 -7.69 -31.52
C ASP A 317 -13.18 -8.32 -30.59
N ARG A 318 -12.87 -8.36 -29.29
CA ARG A 318 -13.73 -8.91 -28.22
C ARG A 318 -14.03 -7.86 -27.16
N LEU A 319 -14.47 -6.68 -27.59
CA LEU A 319 -14.81 -5.57 -26.69
C LEU A 319 -15.94 -5.92 -25.72
N ALA A 320 -16.83 -6.84 -26.09
CA ALA A 320 -17.90 -7.35 -25.24
C ALA A 320 -17.41 -7.85 -23.87
N ASP A 321 -16.20 -8.42 -23.81
CA ASP A 321 -15.61 -8.90 -22.56
C ASP A 321 -15.35 -7.76 -21.56
N CYS A 322 -15.17 -6.53 -22.06
CA CYS A 322 -14.93 -5.32 -21.27
C CYS A 322 -16.18 -4.47 -21.03
N TYR A 323 -17.37 -4.85 -21.52
CA TYR A 323 -18.58 -4.02 -21.40
C TYR A 323 -18.96 -3.69 -19.95
N HIS A 324 -18.63 -4.58 -19.01
CA HIS A 324 -18.83 -4.36 -17.58
C HIS A 324 -18.02 -3.17 -17.02
N LEU A 325 -16.97 -2.72 -17.70
CA LEU A 325 -16.15 -1.56 -17.34
C LEU A 325 -16.67 -0.25 -17.96
N PHE A 326 -17.61 -0.34 -18.89
CA PHE A 326 -18.19 0.80 -19.59
C PHE A 326 -19.50 1.24 -18.94
N ASN A 327 -19.93 2.47 -19.19
CA ASN A 327 -21.18 3.00 -18.68
C ASN A 327 -22.30 2.88 -19.73
N ASN A 328 -22.95 1.71 -19.78
CA ASN A 328 -24.01 1.38 -20.74
C ASN A 328 -23.57 1.51 -22.22
N PRO A 329 -22.63 0.68 -22.69
CA PRO A 329 -22.11 0.78 -24.04
C PRO A 329 -23.20 0.46 -25.08
N THR A 330 -23.21 1.22 -26.17
CA THR A 330 -24.00 0.95 -27.37
C THR A 330 -23.07 0.56 -28.52
N PRO A 331 -23.54 -0.12 -29.57
CA PRO A 331 -22.70 -0.42 -30.73
C PRO A 331 -22.07 0.82 -31.39
N ALA A 332 -22.70 1.99 -31.23
CA ALA A 332 -22.17 3.25 -31.71
C ALA A 332 -21.16 3.91 -30.75
N SER A 333 -21.14 3.53 -29.48
CA SER A 333 -20.29 4.15 -28.45
C SER A 333 -19.15 3.26 -27.96
N GLU A 334 -19.18 1.94 -28.20
CA GLU A 334 -18.23 0.98 -27.60
C GLU A 334 -16.76 1.33 -27.84
N ILE A 335 -16.41 1.82 -29.04
CA ILE A 335 -15.06 2.24 -29.38
C ILE A 335 -14.69 3.51 -28.60
N SER A 336 -15.61 4.48 -28.54
CA SER A 336 -15.40 5.73 -27.79
C SER A 336 -15.30 5.47 -26.28
N ASP A 337 -16.09 4.53 -25.76
CA ASP A 337 -16.08 4.13 -24.35
C ASP A 337 -14.78 3.40 -23.99
N ALA A 338 -14.30 2.53 -24.89
CA ALA A 338 -13.01 1.87 -24.76
C ALA A 338 -11.86 2.88 -24.80
N GLU A 339 -11.88 3.84 -25.71
CA GLU A 339 -10.87 4.90 -25.80
C GLU A 339 -10.84 5.80 -24.56
N ARG A 340 -12.03 6.19 -24.07
CA ARG A 340 -12.17 6.94 -22.81
C ARG A 340 -11.57 6.17 -21.63
N LEU A 341 -11.93 4.90 -21.48
CA LEU A 341 -11.40 4.07 -20.40
C LEU A 341 -9.88 3.88 -20.52
N ARG A 342 -9.37 3.66 -21.74
CA ARG A 342 -7.93 3.53 -21.99
C ARG A 342 -7.17 4.76 -21.51
N GLU A 343 -7.67 5.95 -21.80
CA GLU A 343 -7.02 7.19 -21.38
C GLU A 343 -7.14 7.43 -19.87
N GLU A 344 -8.29 7.16 -19.29
CA GLU A 344 -8.50 7.25 -17.83
C GLU A 344 -7.53 6.34 -17.06
N LEU A 345 -7.34 5.10 -17.50
CA LEU A 345 -6.40 4.15 -16.91
C LEU A 345 -4.95 4.61 -17.06
N ARG A 346 -4.56 5.08 -18.25
CA ARG A 346 -3.20 5.60 -18.51
C ARG A 346 -2.89 6.82 -17.65
N HIS A 347 -3.83 7.76 -17.58
CA HIS A 347 -3.68 8.96 -16.77
C HIS A 347 -3.54 8.63 -15.29
N GLY A 348 -4.32 7.66 -14.79
CA GLY A 348 -4.21 7.21 -13.41
C GLY A 348 -2.86 6.57 -13.08
N VAL A 349 -2.35 5.71 -13.96
CA VAL A 349 -1.00 5.11 -13.84
C VAL A 349 0.08 6.19 -13.84
N GLU A 350 -0.07 7.22 -14.68
CA GLU A 350 0.88 8.33 -14.75
C GLU A 350 0.88 9.18 -13.47
N ILE A 351 -0.29 9.52 -12.92
CA ILE A 351 -0.40 10.25 -11.65
C ILE A 351 0.29 9.49 -10.52
N LEU A 352 -0.05 8.20 -10.36
CA LEU A 352 0.53 7.36 -9.33
C LEU A 352 2.04 7.22 -9.53
N GLY A 353 2.48 7.03 -10.77
CA GLY A 353 3.90 6.94 -11.11
C GLY A 353 4.69 8.20 -10.78
N ARG A 354 4.16 9.38 -11.12
CA ARG A 354 4.80 10.65 -10.75
C ARG A 354 4.89 10.83 -9.24
N SER A 355 3.83 10.48 -8.50
CA SER A 355 3.84 10.61 -7.05
C SER A 355 4.78 9.61 -6.37
N LEU A 356 4.86 8.36 -6.85
CA LEU A 356 5.79 7.37 -6.29
C LEU A 356 7.25 7.73 -6.63
N LYS A 357 7.49 8.41 -7.75
CA LYS A 357 8.82 8.94 -8.10
C LYS A 357 9.26 10.13 -7.26
N SER A 358 8.36 10.97 -6.75
CA SER A 358 8.78 12.02 -5.82
C SER A 358 9.28 11.47 -4.49
N ASP A 359 8.98 10.20 -4.19
CA ASP A 359 9.37 9.52 -2.94
C ASP A 359 10.79 8.93 -2.98
N VAL A 360 11.57 9.16 -4.05
CA VAL A 360 12.97 8.67 -4.19
C VAL A 360 13.93 9.16 -3.10
N ILE A 361 13.56 10.19 -2.34
CA ILE A 361 14.32 10.59 -1.14
C ILE A 361 14.39 9.46 -0.09
N PHE A 362 13.43 8.54 -0.14
CA PHE A 362 13.41 7.30 0.61
C PHE A 362 14.02 6.20 -0.24
N GLU A 363 15.27 5.82 0.06
CA GLU A 363 16.05 4.84 -0.71
C GLU A 363 15.30 3.52 -0.92
N GLY A 364 14.56 3.05 0.09
CA GLY A 364 13.73 1.84 -0.03
C GLY A 364 12.57 1.97 -1.02
N VAL A 365 12.09 3.19 -1.31
CA VAL A 365 11.04 3.44 -2.32
C VAL A 365 11.65 3.60 -3.71
N GLY A 366 12.91 4.06 -3.79
CA GLY A 366 13.64 4.26 -5.04
C GLY A 366 13.72 3.00 -5.92
N GLU A 367 13.87 1.82 -5.32
CA GLU A 367 13.88 0.53 -6.04
C GLU A 367 12.56 0.23 -6.77
N PHE A 368 11.44 0.76 -6.28
CA PHE A 368 10.12 0.57 -6.89
C PHE A 368 9.83 1.59 -8.00
N SER A 369 10.58 2.69 -8.08
CA SER A 369 10.27 3.86 -8.91
C SER A 369 10.76 3.79 -10.38
N GLY A 370 10.98 2.59 -10.92
CA GLY A 370 11.62 2.33 -12.22
C GLY A 370 11.18 3.27 -13.36
N THR A 371 12.10 3.56 -14.28
CA THR A 371 11.97 4.59 -15.33
C THR A 371 10.65 4.51 -16.10
N TYR A 372 9.91 5.62 -16.17
CA TYR A 372 8.74 5.77 -17.06
C TYR A 372 9.24 6.49 -18.30
N SER A 373 9.06 5.91 -19.49
CA SER A 373 9.34 6.59 -20.75
C SER A 373 8.11 7.37 -21.24
N ARG A 374 8.38 8.51 -21.89
CA ARG A 374 7.45 9.60 -22.23
C ARG A 374 6.40 9.25 -23.31
N GLU A 375 6.40 8.03 -23.83
CA GLU A 375 5.61 7.60 -24.99
C GLU A 375 4.51 6.57 -24.68
N GLY A 376 4.22 6.28 -23.41
CA GLY A 376 3.13 5.35 -23.09
C GLY A 376 3.43 3.87 -23.31
N HIS A 377 4.70 3.54 -23.47
CA HIS A 377 5.21 2.19 -23.45
C HIS A 377 5.73 1.87 -22.05
N LEU A 378 5.22 0.76 -21.51
CA LEU A 378 5.79 -0.09 -20.46
C LEU A 378 6.16 0.54 -19.11
N VAL A 379 5.59 -0.04 -18.06
CA VAL A 379 5.98 0.23 -16.67
C VAL A 379 7.02 -0.81 -16.25
N THR A 380 8.20 -0.34 -15.86
CA THR A 380 9.24 -1.15 -15.21
C THR A 380 9.06 -1.03 -13.69
N PHE A 381 8.45 -2.02 -13.04
CA PHE A 381 8.51 -2.18 -11.57
C PHE A 381 9.49 -3.29 -11.26
N SER A 382 10.58 -2.96 -10.55
CA SER A 382 11.78 -3.78 -10.37
C SER A 382 12.55 -3.98 -11.68
N GLY A 383 13.84 -3.65 -11.68
CA GLY A 383 14.67 -3.68 -12.89
C GLY A 383 14.77 -5.08 -13.52
N LYS A 384 13.86 -5.42 -14.45
CA LYS A 384 14.05 -6.29 -15.63
C LYS A 384 12.70 -6.52 -16.35
N LEU A 385 12.66 -6.02 -17.60
CA LEU A 385 11.86 -6.44 -18.75
C LEU A 385 10.32 -6.58 -18.62
N ILE A 386 9.62 -5.68 -19.31
CA ILE A 386 8.66 -6.10 -20.35
C ILE A 386 9.37 -5.83 -21.70
N GLY A 387 9.31 -6.78 -22.63
CA GLY A 387 9.87 -6.65 -23.97
C GLY A 387 8.88 -5.99 -24.95
N ARG A 388 9.42 -5.40 -26.02
CA ARG A 388 8.75 -4.66 -27.10
C ARG A 388 7.65 -5.49 -27.79
N ALA A 389 6.42 -4.98 -27.88
CA ALA A 389 5.32 -5.57 -28.67
C ALA A 389 4.88 -4.69 -29.85
N ASP A 390 5.79 -3.89 -30.42
CA ASP A 390 5.49 -3.02 -31.58
C ASP A 390 5.75 -3.68 -32.95
N ASN A 391 5.89 -5.01 -33.02
CA ASN A 391 6.09 -5.73 -34.28
C ASN A 391 5.02 -6.78 -34.57
N ILE A 392 3.75 -6.42 -34.41
CA ILE A 392 2.69 -7.05 -35.20
C ILE A 392 2.28 -6.04 -36.27
N THR A 393 3.15 -5.90 -37.27
CA THR A 393 2.72 -5.39 -38.57
C THR A 393 2.06 -6.54 -39.32
N PRO A 394 0.82 -6.40 -39.84
CA PRO A 394 0.25 -7.40 -40.73
C PRO A 394 1.00 -7.33 -42.05
N ARG A 395 1.94 -8.26 -42.29
CA ARG A 395 2.43 -8.51 -43.65
C ARG A 395 1.38 -9.31 -44.40
N PHE A 396 0.45 -8.61 -45.05
CA PHE A 396 -0.15 -9.14 -46.26
C PHE A 396 0.93 -9.16 -47.34
N SER A 397 1.26 -10.36 -47.82
CA SER A 397 1.95 -10.57 -49.09
C SER A 397 1.20 -11.65 -49.82
N CYS A 398 0.40 -11.24 -50.82
CA CYS A 398 -0.03 -12.12 -51.88
C CYS A 398 1.20 -12.71 -52.59
N ALA A 399 1.25 -14.04 -52.63
CA ALA A 399 1.73 -14.82 -53.77
C ALA A 399 1.06 -16.20 -53.69
#